data_AF-A0A7L6N0R9-F1
#
_entry.id   AF-A0A7L6N0R9-F1
#
_cell.length_a   1.000
_cell.length_b   1.000
_cell.length_c   1.000
_cell.angle_alpha   90.00
_cell.angle_beta   90.00
_cell.angle_gamma   90.00
#
_symmetry.space_group_name_H-M   'P 1'
#
loop_
_entity.id
_entity.type
_entity.pdbx_description
1 polymer ?
#
loop_
_entity_poly.entity_id
_entity_poly.type
_entity_poly.pdbx_seq_one_letter_code
_entity_poly.pdbx_strand_id
1 'polypeptide(L)'
;MSKNAYINVRVDEKTKKDVEDILEILGINMSTAIDIFLNQIVLNNGLPFKMKMPSMDITVKEQELAEALNLTGGKPYPKKFKKIINLYGRGDIDYDVAFYAIKKIYEKDKLKDITEDLLEEYDAAYKELAK
;
A
#
# COMPACT_ATOMS: atom_id res chain seq x y z
N MET A 1 -24.47 -12.66 38.80
CA MET A 1 -23.23 -12.36 39.55
C MET A 1 -22.26 -11.67 38.59
N SER A 2 -22.19 -10.34 38.55
CA SER A 2 -21.18 -9.65 37.75
C SER A 2 -19.84 -9.73 38.48
N LYS A 3 -18.93 -10.57 37.99
CA LYS A 3 -17.55 -10.56 38.44
C LYS A 3 -16.88 -9.33 37.85
N ASN A 4 -16.88 -8.23 38.61
CA ASN A 4 -16.10 -7.05 38.25
C ASN A 4 -14.62 -7.36 38.52
N ALA A 5 -13.79 -7.28 37.48
CA ALA A 5 -12.34 -7.39 37.58
C ALA A 5 -11.74 -5.99 37.50
N TYR A 6 -10.69 -5.74 38.29
CA TYR A 6 -9.96 -4.47 38.27
C TYR A 6 -8.73 -4.59 37.39
N ILE A 7 -8.47 -3.56 36.58
CA ILE A 7 -7.30 -3.46 35.71
C ILE A 7 -6.50 -2.24 36.15
N ASN A 8 -5.26 -2.47 36.58
CA ASN A 8 -4.30 -1.42 36.93
C ASN A 8 -3.19 -1.40 35.88
N VAL A 9 -3.03 -0.26 35.19
CA VAL A 9 -2.04 -0.09 34.12
C VAL A 9 -1.20 1.15 34.41
N ARG A 10 0.12 1.04 34.22
CA ARG A 10 1.02 2.20 34.25
C ARG A 10 1.08 2.80 32.85
N VAL A 11 0.81 4.10 32.76
CA VAL A 11 0.86 4.90 31.53
C VAL A 11 1.68 6.16 31.81
N ASP A 12 2.37 6.65 30.79
CA ASP A 12 3.07 7.92 30.82
C ASP A 12 2.10 9.09 30.98
N GLU A 13 2.45 10.09 31.80
CA GLU A 13 1.55 11.20 32.14
C GLU A 13 1.14 12.03 30.92
N LYS A 14 2.07 12.24 29.97
CA LYS A 14 1.76 12.96 28.73
C LYS A 14 0.78 12.16 27.88
N THR A 15 1.03 10.86 27.74
CA THR A 15 0.16 9.97 26.96
C THR A 15 -1.25 9.89 27.57
N LYS A 16 -1.34 9.84 28.91
CA LYS A 16 -2.64 9.87 29.60
C LYS A 16 -3.43 11.11 29.25
N LYS A 17 -2.79 12.29 29.33
CA LYS A 17 -3.43 13.57 29.05
C LYS A 17 -3.87 13.68 27.59
N ASP A 18 -2.99 13.32 26.66
CA ASP A 18 -3.29 13.34 25.23
C ASP A 18 -4.52 12.46 24.90
N VAL A 19 -4.63 11.29 25.53
CA VAL A 19 -5.80 10.41 25.35
C VAL A 19 -7.05 10.98 26.01
N GLU A 20 -6.95 11.53 27.23
CA GLU A 20 -8.10 12.16 27.91
C GLU A 20 -8.71 13.29 27.08
N ASP A 21 -7.88 14.16 26.51
CA ASP A 21 -8.33 15.26 25.63
C ASP A 21 -9.08 14.71 24.38
N ILE A 22 -8.61 13.61 23.80
CA ILE A 22 -9.26 12.96 22.65
C ILE A 22 -10.60 12.35 23.06
N LEU A 23 -10.65 11.64 24.19
CA LEU A 23 -11.85 10.97 24.66
C LEU A 23 -12.94 11.96 25.10
N GLU A 24 -12.55 13.12 25.63
CA GLU A 24 -13.48 14.20 25.98
C GLU A 24 -14.23 14.71 24.74
N ILE A 25 -13.53 14.87 23.61
CA ILE A 25 -14.15 15.22 22.33
C ILE A 25 -15.15 14.14 21.87
N LEU A 26 -14.82 12.87 22.14
CA LEU A 26 -15.69 11.73 21.84
C LEU A 26 -16.84 11.54 22.85
N GLY A 27 -16.86 12.31 23.96
CA GLY A 27 -17.88 12.22 25.00
C GLY A 27 -17.81 10.94 25.84
N ILE A 28 -16.65 10.28 25.90
CA ILE A 28 -16.45 9.05 26.69
C ILE A 28 -15.30 9.21 27.68
N ASN A 29 -15.31 8.42 28.75
CA ASN A 29 -14.21 8.40 29.73
C ASN A 29 -13.21 7.27 29.43
N MET A 30 -12.06 7.29 30.11
CA MET A 30 -11.02 6.26 29.95
C MET A 30 -11.53 4.84 30.23
N SER A 31 -12.37 4.65 31.25
CA SER A 31 -12.88 3.32 31.59
C SER A 31 -13.75 2.74 30.47
N THR A 32 -14.62 3.56 29.89
CA THR A 32 -15.46 3.18 28.75
C THR A 32 -14.59 2.87 27.52
N ALA A 33 -13.57 3.67 27.24
CA ALA A 33 -12.67 3.42 26.12
C ALA A 33 -11.89 2.10 26.28
N ILE A 34 -11.40 1.79 27.49
CA ILE A 34 -10.73 0.53 27.79
C ILE A 34 -11.71 -0.65 27.65
N ASP A 35 -12.93 -0.52 28.14
CA ASP A 35 -13.95 -1.57 28.01
C ASP A 35 -14.29 -1.85 26.53
N ILE A 36 -14.47 -0.80 25.72
CA ILE A 36 -14.65 -0.94 24.27
C ILE A 36 -13.46 -1.66 23.64
N PHE A 37 -12.23 -1.28 23.99
CA PHE A 37 -11.02 -1.90 23.46
C PHE A 37 -10.95 -3.40 23.76
N LEU A 38 -11.25 -3.81 25.00
CA LEU A 38 -11.27 -5.21 25.41
C LEU A 38 -12.37 -6.00 24.68
N ASN A 39 -13.57 -5.42 24.55
CA ASN A 39 -14.66 -6.04 23.81
C ASN A 39 -14.33 -6.21 22.34
N GLN A 40 -13.63 -5.26 21.72
CA GLN A 40 -13.16 -5.40 20.35
C GLN A 40 -12.15 -6.53 20.19
N ILE A 41 -11.31 -6.78 21.20
CA ILE A 41 -10.39 -7.94 21.17
C ILE A 41 -11.17 -9.25 21.17
N VAL A 42 -12.18 -9.36 22.05
CA VAL A 42 -13.02 -10.56 22.15
C VAL A 42 -13.82 -10.79 20.86
N LEU A 43 -14.40 -9.74 20.29
CA LEU A 43 -15.20 -9.82 19.06
C LEU A 43 -14.39 -10.28 17.85
N ASN A 44 -13.16 -9.78 17.71
CA ASN A 44 -12.31 -10.08 16.56
C ASN A 44 -11.40 -11.29 16.77
N ASN A 45 -11.40 -11.92 17.95
CA ASN A 45 -10.41 -12.92 18.36
C ASN A 45 -8.97 -12.49 18.05
N GLY A 46 -8.67 -11.20 18.26
CA GLY A 46 -7.42 -10.58 17.81
C GLY A 46 -7.35 -9.10 18.17
N LEU A 47 -6.23 -8.43 17.88
CA LEU A 47 -6.11 -7.00 18.17
C LEU A 47 -7.03 -6.18 17.25
N PRO A 48 -7.67 -5.12 17.76
CA PRO A 48 -8.63 -4.32 17.00
C PRO A 48 -7.96 -3.31 16.06
N PHE A 49 -6.70 -3.53 15.75
CA PHE A 49 -5.91 -2.77 14.81
C PHE A 49 -4.98 -3.73 14.06
N LYS A 50 -4.67 -3.43 12.81
CA LYS A 50 -3.73 -4.22 12.02
C LYS A 50 -2.33 -4.07 12.62
N MET A 51 -1.75 -5.18 13.08
CA MET A 51 -0.33 -5.22 13.43
C MET A 51 0.49 -5.14 12.14
N LYS A 52 0.95 -3.94 11.80
CA LYS A 52 1.90 -3.74 10.71
C LYS A 52 3.30 -3.75 11.31
N MET A 53 4.14 -4.71 10.91
CA MET A 53 5.57 -4.54 11.10
C MET A 53 6.06 -3.47 10.12
N PRO A 54 6.89 -2.49 10.54
CA PRO A 54 7.30 -1.38 9.69
C PRO A 54 8.13 -1.72 8.43
N SER A 55 8.42 -2.99 8.11
CA SER A 55 9.28 -3.29 6.94
C SER A 55 9.34 -4.73 6.43
N MET A 56 8.92 -5.76 7.18
CA MET A 56 9.20 -7.15 6.77
C MET A 56 8.24 -7.71 5.71
N ASP A 57 6.92 -7.52 5.84
CA ASP A 57 5.94 -8.08 4.88
C ASP A 57 5.99 -7.43 3.50
N ILE A 58 6.46 -6.18 3.44
CA ILE A 58 6.59 -5.42 2.20
C ILE A 58 7.61 -6.08 1.29
N THR A 59 8.75 -6.50 1.86
CA THR A 59 9.87 -7.03 1.08
C THR A 59 9.49 -8.35 0.40
N VAL A 60 8.75 -9.23 1.09
CA VAL A 60 8.33 -10.53 0.55
C VAL A 60 7.33 -10.36 -0.60
N LYS A 61 6.32 -9.50 -0.44
CA LYS A 61 5.35 -9.22 -1.51
C LYS A 61 5.98 -8.48 -2.69
N GLU A 62 6.89 -7.56 -2.43
CA GLU A 62 7.69 -6.91 -3.48
C GLU A 62 8.55 -7.93 -4.24
N GLN A 63 9.15 -8.89 -3.53
CA GLN A 63 9.94 -9.98 -4.12
C GLN A 63 9.07 -10.90 -4.97
N GLU A 64 7.92 -11.36 -4.47
CA GLU A 64 7.00 -12.22 -5.23
C GLU A 64 6.55 -11.57 -6.56
N LEU A 65 6.19 -10.29 -6.53
CA LEU A 65 5.82 -9.56 -7.74
C LEU A 65 7.04 -9.28 -8.64
N ALA A 66 8.21 -8.98 -8.05
CA ALA A 66 9.44 -8.80 -8.80
C ALA A 66 9.87 -10.10 -9.50
N GLU A 67 9.75 -11.25 -8.84
CA GLU A 67 10.00 -12.58 -9.39
C GLU A 67 9.03 -12.91 -10.53
N ALA A 68 7.73 -12.61 -10.35
CA ALA A 68 6.73 -12.77 -11.40
C ALA A 68 7.04 -11.92 -12.65
N LEU A 69 7.61 -10.72 -12.47
CA LEU A 69 8.08 -9.87 -13.57
C LEU A 69 9.40 -10.36 -14.18
N ASN A 70 10.30 -10.94 -13.37
CA ASN A 70 11.62 -11.43 -13.82
C ASN A 70 11.55 -12.70 -14.69
N LEU A 71 10.40 -13.39 -14.72
CA LEU A 71 10.11 -14.49 -15.66
C LEU A 71 10.24 -14.07 -17.14
N THR A 72 10.32 -12.77 -17.45
CA THR A 72 10.60 -12.26 -18.81
C THR A 72 12.11 -12.13 -19.14
N GLY A 73 13.00 -12.82 -18.42
CA GLY A 73 14.41 -12.99 -18.83
C GLY A 73 15.47 -12.38 -17.91
N GLY A 74 15.26 -12.39 -16.58
CA GLY A 74 16.33 -12.14 -15.61
C GLY A 74 16.89 -10.71 -15.57
N LYS A 75 16.19 -9.74 -16.16
CA LYS A 75 16.54 -8.32 -16.07
C LYS A 75 15.84 -7.68 -14.86
N PRO A 76 16.52 -6.80 -14.11
CA PRO A 76 15.87 -6.07 -13.02
C PRO A 76 14.68 -5.26 -13.56
N TYR A 77 13.58 -5.21 -12.80
CA TYR A 77 12.38 -4.52 -13.23
C TYR A 77 12.65 -3.02 -13.50
N PRO A 78 12.02 -2.42 -14.52
CA PRO A 78 12.17 -1.00 -14.81
C PRO A 78 11.81 -0.10 -13.61
N LYS A 79 12.64 0.91 -13.31
CA LYS A 79 12.43 1.86 -12.20
C LYS A 79 11.04 2.51 -12.18
N LYS A 80 10.41 2.67 -13.35
CA LYS A 80 9.04 3.20 -13.51
C LYS A 80 7.97 2.37 -12.77
N PHE A 81 8.20 1.07 -12.56
CA PHE A 81 7.27 0.20 -11.84
C PHE A 81 7.50 0.21 -10.32
N LYS A 82 8.61 0.77 -9.83
CA LYS A 82 8.96 0.80 -8.39
C LYS A 82 7.82 1.35 -7.53
N LYS A 83 7.12 2.39 -7.99
CA LYS A 83 6.01 2.97 -7.24
C LYS A 83 4.82 2.00 -7.11
N ILE A 84 4.48 1.27 -8.16
CA ILE A 84 3.37 0.30 -8.16
C ILE A 84 3.72 -0.91 -7.30
N ILE A 85 4.95 -1.41 -7.45
CA ILE A 85 5.47 -2.54 -6.67
C ILE A 85 5.48 -2.20 -5.17
N ASN A 86 5.93 -1.00 -4.80
CA ASN A 86 5.89 -0.56 -3.39
C ASN A 86 4.47 -0.46 -2.83
N LEU A 87 3.50 0.00 -3.62
CA LEU A 87 2.09 0.07 -3.19
C LEU A 87 1.51 -1.33 -2.97
N TYR A 88 1.84 -2.27 -3.85
CA TYR A 88 1.46 -3.68 -3.68
C TYR A 88 2.12 -4.31 -2.45
N GLY A 89 3.42 -4.08 -2.27
CA GLY A 89 4.17 -4.54 -1.10
C GLY A 89 3.57 -4.07 0.23
N ARG A 90 3.15 -2.81 0.28
CA ARG A 90 2.48 -2.21 1.45
C ARG A 90 1.05 -2.71 1.67
N GLY A 91 0.47 -3.42 0.70
CA GLY A 91 -0.93 -3.80 0.69
C GLY A 91 -1.88 -2.62 0.49
N ASP A 92 -1.41 -1.53 -0.13
CA ASP A 92 -2.23 -0.37 -0.49
C ASP A 92 -3.05 -0.65 -1.76
N ILE A 93 -2.62 -1.61 -2.58
CA ILE A 93 -3.31 -2.09 -3.78
C ILE A 93 -3.25 -3.61 -3.87
N ASP A 94 -4.30 -4.23 -4.43
CA ASP A 94 -4.35 -5.65 -4.72
C ASP A 94 -3.55 -6.03 -5.97
N TYR A 95 -3.27 -7.33 -6.13
CA TYR A 95 -2.50 -7.88 -7.27
C TYR A 95 -3.09 -7.47 -8.63
N ASP A 96 -4.41 -7.57 -8.81
CA ASP A 96 -5.08 -7.24 -10.07
C ASP A 96 -4.89 -5.77 -10.46
N VAL A 97 -4.88 -4.88 -9.46
CA VAL A 97 -4.66 -3.45 -9.66
C VAL A 97 -3.21 -3.18 -10.03
N ALA A 98 -2.26 -3.84 -9.36
CA ALA A 98 -0.84 -3.76 -9.68
C ALA A 98 -0.55 -4.28 -11.11
N PHE A 99 -1.12 -5.44 -11.45
CA PHE A 99 -1.00 -6.07 -12.76
C PHE A 99 -1.59 -5.17 -13.87
N TYR A 100 -2.80 -4.65 -13.68
CA TYR A 100 -3.43 -3.73 -14.62
C TYR A 100 -2.60 -2.45 -14.83
N ALA A 101 -2.08 -1.86 -13.74
CA ALA A 101 -1.27 -0.65 -13.83
C ALA A 101 0.05 -0.88 -14.59
N ILE A 102 0.74 -2.00 -14.32
CA ILE A 102 1.97 -2.37 -15.03
C ILE A 102 1.68 -2.64 -16.51
N LYS A 103 0.65 -3.44 -16.81
CA LYS A 103 0.21 -3.74 -18.18
C LYS A 103 -0.11 -2.48 -18.96
N LYS A 104 -0.87 -1.56 -18.37
CA LYS A 104 -1.23 -0.28 -18.98
C LYS A 104 -0.02 0.59 -19.31
N ILE A 105 0.99 0.62 -18.43
CA ILE A 105 2.25 1.34 -18.71
C ILE A 105 3.01 0.68 -19.86
N TYR A 106 3.08 -0.65 -19.87
CA TYR A 106 3.77 -1.40 -20.93
C TYR A 106 3.13 -1.20 -22.31
N GLU A 107 1.79 -1.25 -22.37
CA GLU A 107 1.04 -0.98 -23.61
C GLU A 107 1.23 0.46 -24.08
N LYS A 108 1.24 1.44 -23.17
CA LYS A 108 1.47 2.85 -23.49
C LYS A 108 2.86 3.09 -24.07
N ASP A 109 3.88 2.40 -23.57
CA ASP A 109 5.25 2.53 -24.11
C ASP A 109 5.35 1.89 -25.49
N LYS A 110 4.77 0.70 -25.68
CA LYS A 110 4.68 0.07 -27.00
C LYS A 110 3.97 0.96 -28.03
N LEU A 111 2.93 1.68 -27.61
CA LEU A 111 2.21 2.65 -28.45
C LEU A 111 3.06 3.88 -28.78
N LYS A 112 3.93 4.33 -27.87
CA LYS A 112 4.83 5.47 -28.10
C LYS A 112 5.91 5.14 -29.12
N ASP A 113 6.53 3.97 -28.99
CA ASP A 113 7.58 3.51 -29.91
C ASP A 113 7.02 3.45 -31.35
N ILE A 114 5.82 2.90 -31.53
CA ILE A 114 5.13 2.86 -32.83
C ILE A 114 4.84 4.26 -33.38
N THR A 115 4.41 5.21 -32.55
CA THR A 115 4.10 6.57 -33.02
C THR A 115 5.34 7.38 -33.38
N GLU A 116 6.48 7.11 -32.75
CA GLU A 116 7.74 7.80 -33.00
C GLU A 116 8.38 7.29 -34.30
N ASP A 117 8.35 5.97 -34.52
CA ASP A 117 8.77 5.34 -35.79
C ASP A 117 7.94 5.84 -37.00
N LEU A 118 6.61 5.98 -36.84
CA LEU A 118 5.73 6.49 -37.90
C LEU A 118 5.95 7.97 -38.23
N LEU A 119 6.36 8.78 -37.26
CA LEU A 119 6.68 10.20 -37.46
C LEU A 119 8.01 10.37 -38.21
N GLU A 120 9.02 9.56 -37.89
CA GLU A 120 10.29 9.56 -38.62
C GLU A 120 10.12 9.08 -40.07
N GLU A 121 9.29 8.07 -40.30
CA GLU A 121 9.00 7.55 -41.65
C GLU A 121 8.21 8.57 -42.50
N TYR A 122 7.27 9.30 -41.89
CA TYR A 122 6.52 10.38 -42.56
C TYR A 122 7.42 11.58 -42.92
N ASP A 123 8.28 12.01 -42.00
CA ASP A 123 9.20 13.13 -42.23
C ASP A 123 10.27 12.79 -43.29
N ALA A 124 10.67 11.52 -43.39
CA ALA A 124 11.55 11.02 -44.45
C ALA A 124 10.88 11.05 -45.83
N ALA A 125 9.63 10.58 -45.92
CA ALA A 125 8.85 10.57 -47.17
C ALA A 125 8.59 11.99 -47.71
N TYR A 126 8.30 12.95 -46.83
CA TYR A 126 8.11 14.34 -47.22
C TYR A 126 9.39 15.01 -47.74
N LYS A 127 10.56 14.64 -47.21
CA LYS A 127 11.85 15.11 -47.71
C LYS A 127 12.22 14.56 -49.09
N GLU A 128 11.75 13.36 -49.44
CA GLU A 128 11.94 12.79 -50.78
C GLU A 128 11.01 13.42 -51.82
N LEU A 129 9.77 13.74 -51.46
CA LEU A 129 8.80 14.41 -52.35
C LEU A 129 9.13 15.89 -52.63
N ALA A 130 9.96 16.52 -51.80
CA ALA A 130 10.37 17.91 -51.92
C ALA A 130 11.69 18.13 -52.71
N LYS A 131 12.21 17.08 -53.36
CA LYS A 131 13.32 17.13 -54.33
C LYS A 131 12.79 17.04 -55.76
#